data_AF-A0A3N5KIK3-F1
#
_entry.id   AF-A0A3N5KIK3-F1
#
_cell.length_a   1.000
_cell.length_b   1.000
_cell.length_c   1.000
_cell.angle_alpha   90.00
_cell.angle_beta   90.00
_cell.angle_gamma   90.00
#
_symmetry.space_group_name_H-M   'P 1'
#
loop_
_entity.id
_entity.type
_entity.pdbx_description
1 polymer ?
#
loop_
_entity_poly.entity_id
_entity_poly.type
_entity_poly.pdbx_seq_one_letter_code
_entity_poly.pdbx_strand_id
1 'polypeptide(L)'
;MQRNSTQHVCSGALAVAALLLASLSSAQAVETQMVLVYNRAQLPAKTLAQAQDEAARILQAAGIEPRWVSCLPARDGSQPAVGCTQYMKGEPMVLQVVADRGTDSRKQALGYSIVTPEGGTYATVFSKSVAELSAANARGCSRR
;
A
#
# COMPACT_ATOMS: atom_id res chain seq x y z
N MET A 1 63.91 -47.18 10.78
CA MET A 1 63.76 -46.43 9.52
C MET A 1 62.33 -45.93 9.41
N GLN A 2 62.18 -44.63 9.13
CA GLN A 2 61.01 -43.78 9.38
C GLN A 2 59.75 -44.18 8.59
N ARG A 3 58.60 -44.17 9.27
CA ARG A 3 57.26 -44.25 8.67
C ARG A 3 56.74 -42.81 8.56
N ASN A 4 56.47 -42.39 7.32
CA ASN A 4 56.26 -41.01 6.94
C ASN A 4 54.88 -40.48 7.38
N SER A 5 54.87 -39.23 7.87
CA SER A 5 53.75 -38.52 8.49
C SER A 5 52.77 -37.92 7.48
N THR A 6 51.47 -38.13 7.75
CA THR A 6 50.34 -37.20 7.64
C THR A 6 50.51 -35.91 6.84
N GLN A 7 49.82 -35.79 5.71
CA GLN A 7 49.44 -34.52 5.09
C GLN A 7 47.93 -34.52 4.79
N HIS A 8 47.12 -34.14 5.76
CA HIS A 8 45.71 -33.80 5.57
C HIS A 8 45.35 -32.63 6.49
N VAL A 9 45.74 -31.40 6.15
CA VAL A 9 45.08 -30.21 6.69
C VAL A 9 45.16 -29.07 5.66
N CYS A 10 44.07 -28.29 5.59
CA CYS A 10 43.97 -26.94 5.03
C CYS A 10 43.59 -26.77 3.54
N SER A 11 42.43 -27.28 3.11
CA SER A 11 41.73 -26.76 1.91
C SER A 11 40.25 -26.39 2.14
N GLY A 12 39.78 -26.30 3.39
CA GLY A 12 38.35 -26.06 3.70
C GLY A 12 37.98 -24.62 4.06
N ALA A 13 38.92 -23.77 4.45
CA ALA A 13 38.60 -22.49 5.11
C ALA A 13 38.30 -21.31 4.14
N LEU A 14 38.77 -21.36 2.89
CA LEU A 14 38.64 -20.22 1.96
C LEU A 14 37.29 -20.15 1.24
N ALA A 15 36.58 -21.27 1.07
CA ALA A 15 35.31 -21.28 0.35
C ALA A 15 34.14 -20.67 1.15
N VAL A 16 34.19 -20.73 2.49
CA VAL A 16 33.10 -20.25 3.35
C VAL A 16 33.07 -18.72 3.43
N ALA A 17 34.23 -18.05 3.37
CA ALA A 17 34.31 -16.59 3.41
C ALA A 17 33.74 -15.93 2.14
N ALA A 18 33.86 -16.58 0.97
CA ALA A 18 33.32 -16.07 -0.29
C ALA A 18 31.79 -16.17 -0.37
N LEU A 19 31.18 -17.18 0.28
CA LEU A 19 29.72 -17.34 0.33
C LEU A 19 29.04 -16.37 1.33
N LEU A 20 29.76 -15.89 2.34
CA LEU A 20 29.23 -14.94 3.35
C LEU A 20 29.22 -13.47 2.89
N LEU A 21 29.94 -13.11 1.82
CA LEU A 21 29.98 -11.75 1.27
C LEU A 21 28.88 -11.47 0.23
N ALA A 22 28.16 -12.50 -0.24
CA ALA A 22 27.08 -12.35 -1.22
C ALA A 22 25.72 -11.94 -0.60
N SER A 23 25.63 -11.81 0.73
CA SER A 23 24.38 -11.51 1.45
C SER A 23 24.11 -10.02 1.66
N LEU A 24 24.97 -9.13 1.15
CA LEU A 24 24.84 -7.70 1.41
C LEU A 24 23.96 -7.02 0.36
N SER A 25 22.76 -6.68 0.81
CA SER A 25 21.89 -5.61 0.30
C SER A 25 21.21 -5.85 -1.04
N SER A 26 20.10 -6.59 -1.00
CA SER A 26 18.92 -6.10 -1.72
C SER A 26 18.44 -4.85 -0.99
N ALA A 27 19.02 -3.70 -1.32
CA ALA A 27 18.34 -2.42 -1.08
C ALA A 27 17.01 -2.54 -1.81
N GLN A 28 15.93 -2.81 -1.07
CA GLN A 28 14.58 -2.82 -1.63
C GLN A 28 14.38 -1.41 -2.19
N ALA A 29 14.38 -1.29 -3.51
CA ALA A 29 14.13 -0.03 -4.17
C ALA A 29 12.73 0.42 -3.71
N VAL A 30 12.68 1.53 -2.97
CA VAL A 30 11.40 2.09 -2.54
C VAL A 30 10.68 2.59 -3.78
N GLU A 31 9.57 1.94 -4.11
CA GLU A 31 8.77 2.30 -5.27
C GLU A 31 7.81 3.43 -4.88
N THR A 32 7.98 4.60 -5.49
CA THR A 32 7.06 5.71 -5.29
C THR A 32 5.81 5.51 -6.13
N GLN A 33 4.65 5.35 -5.49
CA GLN A 33 3.36 5.22 -6.18
C GLN A 33 2.50 6.48 -5.99
N MET A 34 2.15 7.17 -7.07
CA MET A 34 1.19 8.26 -7.00
C MET A 34 -0.23 7.71 -6.82
N VAL A 35 -0.99 8.26 -5.86
CA VAL A 35 -2.37 7.88 -5.58
C VAL A 35 -3.30 9.08 -5.71
N LEU A 36 -4.19 9.03 -6.70
CA LEU A 36 -5.22 10.04 -6.95
C LEU A 36 -6.46 9.72 -6.11
N VAL A 37 -6.79 10.58 -5.14
CA VAL A 37 -7.85 10.32 -4.15
C VAL A 37 -9.10 11.13 -4.47
N TYR A 38 -10.17 10.44 -4.87
CA TYR A 38 -11.50 11.00 -5.11
C TYR A 38 -12.40 10.75 -3.90
N ASN A 39 -12.48 11.71 -2.99
CA ASN A 39 -13.33 11.65 -1.79
C ASN A 39 -14.80 11.99 -2.11
N ARG A 40 -15.49 11.12 -2.87
CA ARG A 40 -16.91 11.30 -3.24
C ARG A 40 -17.86 11.12 -2.05
N ALA A 41 -17.43 10.36 -1.05
CA ALA A 41 -18.13 10.21 0.23
C ALA A 41 -18.06 11.47 1.11
N GLN A 42 -17.19 12.42 0.75
CA GLN A 42 -17.02 13.69 1.45
C GLN A 42 -16.64 13.50 2.92
N LEU A 43 -15.78 12.52 3.19
CA LEU A 43 -15.24 12.31 4.52
C LEU A 43 -14.52 13.56 5.02
N PRO A 44 -14.58 13.87 6.32
CA PRO A 44 -13.81 14.97 6.90
C PRO A 44 -12.32 14.83 6.57
N ALA A 45 -11.66 15.96 6.29
CA ALA A 45 -10.24 15.97 5.92
C ALA A 45 -9.37 15.25 6.95
N LYS A 46 -9.67 15.42 8.25
CA LYS A 46 -8.98 14.72 9.35
C LYS A 46 -9.13 13.20 9.26
N THR A 47 -10.33 12.71 8.97
CA THR A 47 -10.58 11.27 8.82
C THR A 47 -9.84 10.71 7.61
N LEU A 48 -9.82 11.46 6.50
CA LEU A 48 -9.10 11.05 5.30
C LEU A 48 -7.58 11.02 5.53
N ALA A 49 -7.02 12.03 6.20
CA ALA A 49 -5.60 12.08 6.54
C ALA A 49 -5.20 10.91 7.44
N GLN A 50 -5.97 10.62 8.50
CA GLN A 50 -5.70 9.47 9.37
C GLN A 50 -5.72 8.13 8.61
N ALA A 51 -6.64 7.97 7.65
CA ALA A 51 -6.68 6.78 6.81
C ALA A 51 -5.50 6.70 5.84
N GLN A 52 -5.06 7.84 5.29
CA GLN A 52 -3.89 7.94 4.41
C GLN A 52 -2.59 7.63 5.16
N ASP A 53 -2.44 8.13 6.38
CA ASP A 53 -1.27 7.87 7.23
C ASP A 53 -1.15 6.37 7.55
N GLU A 54 -2.26 5.72 7.92
CA GLU A 54 -2.26 4.29 8.21
C GLU A 54 -2.04 3.45 6.95
N ALA A 55 -2.64 3.84 5.81
CA ALA A 55 -2.37 3.19 4.54
C ALA A 55 -0.90 3.37 4.11
N ALA A 56 -0.31 4.55 4.33
CA ALA A 56 1.10 4.80 4.05
C ALA A 56 2.01 3.92 4.91
N ARG A 57 1.70 3.77 6.20
CA ARG A 57 2.43 2.86 7.09
C ARG A 57 2.42 1.42 6.57
N ILE A 58 1.27 0.94 6.11
CA ILE A 58 1.12 -0.42 5.55
C ILE A 58 1.89 -0.57 4.23
N LEU A 59 1.76 0.40 3.32
CA LEU A 59 2.42 0.37 2.02
C LEU A 59 3.95 0.48 2.14
N GLN A 60 4.44 1.31 3.06
CA GLN A 60 5.88 1.46 3.32
C GLN A 60 6.50 0.16 3.85
N ALA A 61 5.76 -0.60 4.68
CA ALA A 61 6.19 -1.92 5.11
C ALA A 61 6.31 -2.93 3.95
N ALA A 62 5.67 -2.65 2.82
CA ALA A 62 5.78 -3.40 1.57
C ALA A 62 6.76 -2.78 0.56
N GLY A 63 7.53 -1.74 0.95
CA GLY A 63 8.48 -1.07 0.06
C GLY A 63 7.85 -0.05 -0.89
N ILE A 64 6.59 0.32 -0.69
CA ILE A 64 5.87 1.30 -1.52
C ILE A 64 5.71 2.61 -0.76
N GLU A 65 6.18 3.71 -1.36
CA GLU A 65 5.99 5.05 -0.82
C GLU A 65 4.83 5.76 -1.55
N PRO A 66 3.63 5.85 -0.95
CA PRO A 66 2.51 6.50 -1.61
C PRO A 66 2.65 8.03 -1.61
N ARG A 67 2.39 8.64 -2.76
CA ARG A 67 2.24 10.09 -2.92
C ARG A 67 0.77 10.44 -3.15
N TRP A 68 0.12 10.94 -2.10
CA TRP A 68 -1.30 11.27 -2.13
C TRP A 68 -1.57 12.58 -2.86
N VAL A 69 -2.47 12.55 -3.85
CA VAL A 69 -2.99 13.73 -4.54
C VAL A 69 -4.49 13.78 -4.32
N SER A 70 -4.98 14.88 -3.73
CA SER A 70 -6.42 15.06 -3.54
C SER A 70 -7.08 15.50 -4.85
N CYS A 71 -7.97 14.68 -5.38
CA CYS A 71 -8.76 14.96 -6.57
C CYS A 71 -10.17 15.37 -6.14
N LEU A 72 -10.31 16.64 -5.78
CA LEU A 72 -11.58 17.23 -5.36
C LEU A 72 -12.53 17.43 -6.55
N PRO A 73 -13.85 17.26 -6.37
CA PRO A 73 -14.81 18.26 -6.78
C PRO A 73 -14.87 19.36 -5.71
N ALA A 74 -14.48 20.58 -6.05
CA ALA A 74 -14.60 21.73 -5.14
C ALA A 74 -16.03 21.85 -4.60
N ARG A 75 -16.21 21.97 -3.27
CA ARG A 75 -17.55 22.01 -2.65
C ARG A 75 -18.04 23.43 -2.32
N ASP A 76 -17.16 24.42 -2.34
CA ASP A 76 -17.44 25.76 -1.84
C ASP A 76 -17.03 26.88 -2.82
N GLY A 77 -16.52 26.52 -4.00
CA GLY A 77 -15.99 27.48 -4.97
C GLY A 77 -14.74 28.24 -4.49
N SER A 78 -14.16 27.89 -3.33
CA SER A 78 -13.02 28.60 -2.74
C SER A 78 -11.67 28.11 -3.27
N GLN A 79 -11.65 26.92 -3.88
CA GLN A 79 -10.48 26.37 -4.55
C GLN A 79 -10.86 25.85 -5.94
N PRO A 80 -10.07 26.14 -7.00
CA PRO A 80 -10.27 25.51 -8.29
C PRO A 80 -10.15 23.99 -8.10
N ALA A 81 -11.13 23.23 -8.58
CA ALA A 81 -11.03 21.78 -8.66
C ALA A 81 -9.75 21.46 -9.42
N VAL A 82 -8.72 20.94 -8.74
CA VAL A 82 -7.50 20.50 -9.41
C VAL A 82 -7.89 19.29 -10.23
N GLY A 83 -8.06 19.48 -11.54
CA GLY A 83 -8.28 18.39 -12.46
C GLY A 83 -7.08 17.45 -12.40
N CYS A 84 -7.26 16.26 -11.81
CA CYS A 84 -6.19 15.27 -11.73
C CYS A 84 -5.81 14.65 -13.09
N THR A 85 -6.44 15.09 -14.18
CA THR A 85 -6.14 14.69 -15.55
C THR A 85 -4.65 14.84 -15.89
N GLN A 86 -3.98 15.86 -15.35
CA GLN A 86 -2.54 16.08 -15.58
C GLN A 86 -1.66 14.93 -15.06
N TYR A 87 -2.13 14.18 -14.06
CA TYR A 87 -1.38 13.09 -13.45
C TYR A 87 -1.62 11.72 -14.11
N MET A 88 -2.62 11.62 -15.00
CA MET A 88 -3.02 10.33 -15.60
C MET A 88 -1.96 9.72 -16.52
N LYS A 89 -0.98 10.50 -16.98
CA LYS A 89 0.12 10.00 -17.83
C LYS A 89 1.16 9.17 -17.07
N GLY A 90 1.19 9.24 -15.74
CA GLY A 90 2.16 8.53 -14.91
C GLY A 90 1.64 7.24 -14.30
N GLU A 91 0.65 6.60 -14.91
CA GLU A 91 0.00 5.36 -14.43
C GLU A 91 -0.36 5.41 -12.93
N PRO A 92 -1.04 6.48 -12.46
CA PRO A 92 -1.31 6.59 -11.04
C PRO A 92 -2.36 5.57 -10.60
N MET A 93 -2.29 5.17 -9.34
CA MET A 93 -3.38 4.46 -8.70
C MET A 93 -4.54 5.43 -8.44
N VAL A 94 -5.74 5.07 -8.85
CA VAL A 94 -6.96 5.86 -8.62
C VAL A 94 -7.73 5.27 -7.45
N LEU A 95 -7.82 6.01 -6.34
CA LEU A 95 -8.60 5.66 -5.17
C LEU A 95 -9.91 6.45 -5.16
N GLN A 96 -11.04 5.75 -5.19
CA GLN A 96 -12.37 6.33 -5.02
C GLN A 96 -12.92 5.98 -3.65
N VAL A 97 -13.28 6.98 -2.86
CA VAL A 97 -14.00 6.78 -1.60
C VAL A 97 -15.45 7.18 -1.83
N VAL A 98 -16.36 6.20 -1.75
CA VAL A 98 -17.80 6.41 -1.95
C VAL A 98 -18.56 6.03 -0.69
N ALA A 99 -19.71 6.66 -0.47
CA ALA A 99 -20.47 6.46 0.76
C ALA A 99 -21.06 5.04 0.83
N ASP A 100 -21.73 4.63 -0.25
CA ASP A 100 -22.50 3.39 -0.34
C ASP A 100 -21.90 2.45 -1.39
N ARG A 101 -22.13 1.15 -1.19
CA ARG A 101 -21.69 0.08 -2.11
C ARG A 101 -22.51 0.01 -3.42
N GLY A 102 -23.52 0.85 -3.56
CA GLY A 102 -24.44 0.83 -4.71
C GLY A 102 -25.12 -0.52 -4.87
N THR A 103 -25.06 -1.09 -6.08
CA THR A 103 -25.64 -2.39 -6.43
C THR A 103 -24.71 -3.59 -6.13
N ASP A 104 -23.56 -3.38 -5.48
CA ASP A 104 -22.66 -4.49 -5.13
C ASP A 104 -23.35 -5.42 -4.12
N SER A 105 -23.55 -6.68 -4.55
CA SER A 105 -24.27 -7.71 -3.80
C SER A 105 -23.45 -8.35 -2.69
N ARG A 106 -22.13 -8.09 -2.62
CA ARG A 106 -21.25 -8.66 -1.59
C ARG A 106 -21.47 -7.92 -0.26
N LYS A 107 -22.31 -8.51 0.58
CA LYS A 107 -22.81 -7.88 1.82
C LYS A 107 -21.75 -7.44 2.83
N GLN A 108 -20.53 -7.98 2.74
CA GLN A 108 -19.43 -7.70 3.68
C GLN A 108 -18.22 -7.03 3.01
N ALA A 109 -18.33 -6.65 1.73
CA ALA A 109 -17.25 -5.97 1.05
C ALA A 109 -17.05 -4.56 1.63
N LEU A 110 -15.79 -4.21 1.88
CA LEU A 110 -15.36 -2.86 2.26
C LEU A 110 -14.99 -2.01 1.03
N GLY A 111 -14.91 -2.65 -0.13
CA GLY A 111 -14.43 -2.06 -1.36
C GLY A 111 -14.07 -3.13 -2.39
N TYR A 112 -13.46 -2.69 -3.49
CA TYR A 112 -12.90 -3.55 -4.52
C TYR A 112 -11.72 -2.86 -5.21
N SER A 113 -10.88 -3.64 -5.87
CA SER A 113 -9.81 -3.15 -6.73
C SER A 113 -9.89 -3.82 -8.10
N ILE A 114 -9.54 -3.08 -9.15
CA ILE A 114 -9.55 -3.53 -10.53
C ILE A 114 -8.28 -3.01 -11.19
N VAL A 115 -7.58 -3.87 -11.91
CA VAL A 115 -6.54 -3.48 -12.87
C VAL A 115 -7.16 -3.59 -14.25
N THR A 116 -7.10 -2.51 -15.03
CA THR A 116 -7.63 -2.54 -16.41
C THR A 116 -6.54 -3.00 -17.37
N PRO A 117 -6.90 -3.61 -18.52
CA PRO A 117 -5.92 -4.03 -19.53
C PRO A 117 -5.04 -2.88 -20.05
N GLU A 118 -5.53 -1.65 -19.96
CA GLU A 118 -4.83 -0.43 -20.35
C GLU A 118 -3.84 0.07 -19.27
N GLY A 119 -3.61 -0.70 -18.21
CA GLY A 119 -2.61 -0.39 -17.17
C GLY A 119 -3.13 0.45 -16.00
N GLY A 120 -4.42 0.77 -15.96
CA GLY A 120 -4.99 1.57 -14.87
C GLY A 120 -5.24 0.75 -13.60
N THR A 121 -4.73 1.19 -12.46
CA THR A 121 -5.02 0.58 -11.15
C THR A 121 -6.08 1.39 -10.42
N TYR A 122 -7.25 0.79 -10.19
CA TYR A 122 -8.37 1.41 -9.50
C TYR A 122 -8.69 0.68 -8.20
N ALA A 123 -8.96 1.45 -7.15
CA ALA A 123 -9.54 0.95 -5.91
C ALA A 123 -10.76 1.79 -5.53
N THR A 124 -11.81 1.14 -5.05
CA THR A 124 -13.00 1.78 -4.50
C THR A 124 -13.19 1.32 -3.07
N VAL A 125 -13.40 2.26 -2.15
CA VAL A 125 -13.69 2.02 -0.73
C VAL A 125 -15.10 2.48 -0.41
N PHE A 126 -15.86 1.64 0.27
CA PHE A 126 -17.22 1.90 0.74
C PHE A 126 -17.18 2.40 2.19
N SER A 127 -17.23 3.71 2.40
CA SER A 127 -16.97 4.30 3.72
C SER A 127 -17.98 3.87 4.78
N LYS A 128 -19.26 3.68 4.44
CA LYS A 128 -20.26 3.16 5.39
C LYS A 128 -19.98 1.73 5.80
N SER A 129 -19.61 0.85 4.88
CA SER A 129 -19.23 -0.54 5.21
C SER A 129 -18.03 -0.58 6.17
N VAL A 130 -17.04 0.29 5.96
CA VAL A 130 -15.88 0.40 6.86
C VAL A 130 -16.30 0.89 8.24
N ALA A 131 -17.15 1.91 8.32
CA ALA A 131 -17.66 2.43 9.59
C ALA A 131 -18.50 1.39 10.35
N GLU A 132 -19.37 0.66 9.66
CA GLU A 132 -20.18 -0.43 10.23
C GLU A 132 -19.29 -1.54 10.83
N LEU A 133 -18.27 -1.97 10.10
CA LEU A 133 -17.32 -2.96 10.58
C LEU A 133 -16.54 -2.46 11.81
N SER A 134 -16.04 -1.22 11.76
CA SER A 134 -15.31 -0.59 12.87
C SER A 134 -16.17 -0.54 14.15
N ALA A 135 -17.43 -0.12 14.02
CA ALA A 135 -18.38 -0.07 15.13
C ALA A 135 -18.76 -1.47 15.66
N ALA A 136 -18.83 -2.49 14.79
CA ALA A 136 -19.05 -3.88 15.22
C ALA A 136 -17.85 -4.40 16.03
N ASN A 137 -16.63 -4.15 15.58
CA ASN A 137 -15.40 -4.56 16.27
C ASN A 137 -15.27 -3.89 17.65
N ALA A 138 -15.54 -2.59 17.74
CA ALA A 138 -15.51 -1.86 19.01
C ALA A 138 -16.47 -2.45 20.05
N ARG A 139 -17.68 -2.86 19.63
CA ARG A 139 -18.66 -3.51 20.52
C ARG A 139 -18.25 -4.92 20.94
N GLY A 140 -17.58 -5.66 20.06
CA GLY A 140 -17.07 -7.00 20.36
C GLY A 140 -15.95 -7.00 21.41
N CYS A 141 -15.12 -5.96 21.44
CA CYS A 141 -14.06 -5.78 22.45
C CYS A 141 -14.60 -5.38 23.83
N SER A 142 -15.75 -4.68 23.90
CA SER A 142 -16.37 -4.28 25.17
C SER A 142 -17.04 -5.44 25.95
N ARG A 143 -17.16 -6.63 25.35
CA ARG A 143 -17.78 -7.82 25.97
C ARG A 143 -16.77 -8.88 26.42
N ARG A 144 -15.47 -8.57 26.44
CA ARG A 144 -14.43 -9.47 26.97
C ARG A 144 -13.76 -8.85 28.18
#